data_AF-A0A2L2YW18-F1
#
_entry.id   AF-A0A2L2YW18-F1
#
_cell.length_a   1.000
_cell.length_b   1.000
_cell.length_c   1.000
_cell.angle_alpha   90.00
_cell.angle_beta   90.00
_cell.angle_gamma   90.00
#
_symmetry.space_group_name_H-M   'P 1'
#
loop_
_entity.id
_entity.type
_entity.pdbx_description
1 polymer ?
#
loop_
_entity_poly.entity_id
_entity_poly.type
_entity_poly.pdbx_seq_one_letter_code
_entity_poly.pdbx_strand_id
1 'polypeptide(L)'
;MNCEDSQSDFENTYFPHLMAAHSESDLSKGPMQSPEFGNLPRQSIALGVTPLAARESVIRLQMTMREDDYVYLQTYTVFMGTWNVNGLPPKDNLQDWLAVDPDPPDFCVVGFQELDLSKEAYLFADTPKEEEWLEAVKAGLHEKAKYKMVKLIRLVGMMMIVFAKEELIEH
;
A
#
# COMPACT_ATOMS: atom_id res chain seq x y z
N MET A 1 7.28 0.02 -21.24
CA MET A 1 7.78 -0.06 -19.85
C MET A 1 6.71 -0.84 -19.13
N ASN A 2 6.95 -2.15 -18.99
CA ASN A 2 5.92 -3.14 -18.71
C ASN A 2 5.71 -3.23 -17.19
N CYS A 3 4.45 -3.23 -16.76
CA CYS A 3 4.04 -3.37 -15.35
C CYS A 3 4.35 -4.74 -14.73
N GLU A 4 4.91 -5.67 -15.51
CA GLU A 4 5.21 -7.04 -15.07
C GLU A 4 6.45 -7.09 -14.14
N ASP A 5 7.39 -6.16 -14.29
CA ASP A 5 8.64 -6.15 -13.50
C ASP A 5 8.44 -5.75 -12.02
N SER A 6 7.33 -5.08 -11.67
CA SER A 6 7.04 -4.66 -10.29
C SER A 6 6.38 -5.75 -9.42
N GLN A 7 5.78 -6.77 -10.04
CA GLN A 7 5.17 -7.90 -9.32
C GLN A 7 6.24 -8.88 -8.81
N SER A 8 7.29 -9.09 -9.61
CA SER A 8 8.39 -9.99 -9.24
C SER A 8 9.18 -9.52 -8.02
N ASP A 9 9.32 -8.21 -7.84
CA ASP A 9 10.07 -7.64 -6.71
C ASP A 9 9.30 -7.75 -5.39
N PHE A 10 7.97 -7.70 -5.44
CA PHE A 10 7.11 -7.88 -4.26
C PHE A 10 7.07 -9.35 -3.82
N GLU A 11 6.91 -10.27 -4.76
CA GLU A 11 6.92 -11.71 -4.48
C GLU A 11 8.29 -12.21 -3.97
N ASN A 12 9.40 -11.67 -4.50
CA ASN A 12 10.76 -12.02 -4.05
C ASN A 12 11.05 -11.58 -2.61
N THR A 13 10.47 -10.47 -2.16
CA THR A 13 10.75 -9.93 -0.82
C THR A 13 10.00 -10.72 0.27
N TYR A 14 8.81 -11.24 -0.06
CA TYR A 14 7.95 -11.92 0.92
C TYR A 14 7.91 -13.45 0.77
N PHE A 15 8.25 -14.01 -0.39
CA PHE A 15 8.17 -15.46 -0.67
C PHE A 15 9.39 -16.04 -1.43
N PRO A 16 10.65 -15.75 -1.04
CA PRO A 16 11.83 -16.18 -1.79
C PRO A 16 11.97 -17.72 -1.91
N HIS A 17 11.38 -18.49 -0.99
CA HIS A 17 11.42 -19.95 -1.01
C HIS A 17 10.56 -20.57 -2.12
N LEU A 18 9.48 -19.91 -2.55
CA LEU A 18 8.52 -20.50 -3.50
C LEU A 18 9.06 -20.53 -4.93
N MET A 19 9.86 -19.54 -5.33
CA MET A 19 10.44 -19.46 -6.67
C MET A 19 11.68 -20.35 -6.87
N ALA A 20 12.37 -20.73 -5.79
CA ALA A 20 13.52 -21.66 -5.87
C ALA A 20 13.12 -23.09 -6.28
N ALA A 21 11.82 -23.41 -6.29
CA ALA A 21 11.32 -24.73 -6.65
C ALA A 21 11.14 -24.94 -8.17
N HIS A 22 11.34 -23.90 -9.00
CA HIS A 22 10.96 -23.95 -10.42
C HIS A 22 12.10 -23.94 -11.46
N SER A 23 13.38 -24.03 -11.08
CA SER A 23 14.48 -24.16 -12.05
C SER A 23 15.28 -25.45 -11.91
N GLU A 24 15.15 -26.29 -12.94
CA GLU A 24 16.03 -27.38 -13.39
C GLU A 24 16.17 -28.63 -12.52
N SER A 25 15.62 -29.70 -13.09
CA SER A 25 15.76 -31.09 -12.70
C SER A 25 17.21 -31.57 -12.82
N ASP A 26 17.86 -31.80 -11.68
CA ASP A 26 19.02 -32.69 -11.59
C ASP A 26 18.56 -34.00 -10.93
N LEU A 27 18.21 -34.97 -11.77
CA LEU A 27 17.83 -36.34 -11.40
C LEU A 27 19.05 -37.11 -10.86
N SER A 28 19.52 -36.83 -9.64
CA SER A 28 20.49 -37.73 -8.99
C SER A 28 20.62 -37.67 -7.47
N LYS A 29 19.75 -37.00 -6.71
CA LYS A 29 19.84 -37.01 -5.24
C LYS A 29 18.58 -37.65 -4.63
N GLY A 30 18.82 -38.53 -3.67
CA GLY A 30 17.83 -39.39 -3.00
C GLY A 30 16.63 -38.64 -2.41
N PRO A 31 15.64 -39.36 -1.87
CA PRO A 31 14.34 -38.79 -1.53
C PRO A 31 14.53 -37.53 -0.69
N MET A 32 14.03 -36.39 -1.20
CA MET A 32 14.03 -35.10 -0.51
C MET A 32 13.52 -35.34 0.91
N GLN A 33 14.44 -35.27 1.87
CA GLN A 33 14.08 -35.30 3.27
C GLN A 33 13.31 -34.01 3.52
N SER A 34 11.99 -34.15 3.71
CA SER A 34 11.18 -33.13 4.38
C SER A 34 11.93 -32.69 5.64
N PRO A 35 11.88 -31.41 6.02
CA PRO A 35 12.39 -31.01 7.33
C PRO A 35 11.71 -31.94 8.33
N GLU A 36 12.48 -32.65 9.16
CA GLU A 36 11.93 -33.60 10.11
C GLU A 36 11.11 -32.88 11.19
N PHE A 37 9.91 -32.45 10.82
CA PHE A 37 8.79 -32.31 11.74
C PHE A 37 8.26 -33.72 11.95
N GLY A 38 9.05 -34.51 12.70
CA GLY A 38 8.72 -35.87 13.07
C GLY A 38 7.29 -35.92 13.60
N ASN A 39 6.45 -36.68 12.89
CA ASN A 39 5.11 -37.11 13.29
C ASN A 39 4.40 -36.14 14.26
N LEU A 40 3.91 -35.00 13.76
CA LEU A 40 2.86 -34.30 14.49
C LEU A 40 1.55 -35.05 14.19
N PRO A 41 1.02 -35.85 15.14
CA PRO A 41 -0.23 -36.56 14.90
C PRO A 41 -1.32 -35.51 14.70
N ARG A 42 -2.08 -35.60 13.61
CA ARG A 42 -3.21 -34.69 13.34
C ARG A 42 -4.17 -34.57 14.55
N GLN A 43 -4.20 -35.60 15.40
CA GLN A 43 -4.90 -35.61 16.68
C GLN A 43 -4.36 -34.57 17.69
N SER A 44 -3.05 -34.35 17.82
CA SER A 44 -2.51 -33.35 18.77
C SER A 44 -2.82 -31.92 18.36
N ILE A 45 -2.94 -31.65 17.05
CA ILE A 45 -3.42 -30.38 16.50
C ILE A 45 -4.89 -30.16 16.85
N ALA A 46 -5.74 -31.19 16.75
CA ALA A 46 -7.14 -31.10 17.17
C ALA A 46 -7.32 -30.93 18.70
N LEU A 47 -6.38 -31.43 19.51
CA LEU A 47 -6.48 -31.52 20.98
C LEU A 47 -5.84 -30.38 21.80
N GLY A 48 -5.38 -29.28 21.21
CA GLY A 48 -4.79 -28.16 21.98
C GLY A 48 -3.27 -28.22 22.27
N VAL A 49 -2.56 -29.30 21.90
CA VAL A 49 -1.23 -29.64 22.47
C VAL A 49 -0.02 -29.07 21.69
N THR A 50 -0.23 -28.48 20.53
CA THR A 50 0.85 -27.82 19.76
C THR A 50 1.03 -26.37 20.25
N PRO A 51 2.28 -25.83 20.27
CA PRO A 51 2.51 -24.43 20.62
C PRO A 51 1.57 -23.56 19.81
N LEU A 52 0.84 -22.64 20.44
CA LEU A 52 -0.26 -21.88 19.84
C LEU A 52 0.12 -21.28 18.47
N ALA A 53 1.36 -20.80 18.34
CA ALA A 53 1.94 -20.29 17.10
C ALA A 53 1.97 -21.30 15.94
N ALA A 54 2.22 -22.59 16.22
CA ALA A 54 2.23 -23.65 15.20
C ALA A 54 0.81 -24.03 14.72
N ARG A 55 -0.23 -23.74 15.51
CA ARG A 55 -1.63 -23.91 15.08
C ARG A 55 -2.06 -22.76 14.19
N GLU A 56 -1.76 -21.53 14.61
CA GLU A 56 -2.09 -20.32 13.86
C GLU A 56 -1.42 -20.29 12.50
N SER A 57 -0.16 -20.74 12.39
CA SER A 57 0.54 -20.80 11.10
C SER A 57 -0.12 -21.79 10.13
N VAL A 58 -0.54 -22.96 10.61
CA VAL A 58 -1.27 -23.95 9.79
C VAL A 58 -2.62 -23.42 9.35
N ILE A 59 -3.35 -22.72 10.25
CA ILE A 59 -4.64 -22.11 9.93
C ILE A 59 -4.46 -21.01 8.87
N ARG A 60 -3.50 -20.10 9.04
CA ARG A 60 -3.20 -19.05 8.06
C ARG A 60 -2.85 -19.63 6.70
N LEU A 61 -1.98 -20.65 6.68
CA LEU A 61 -1.62 -21.34 5.43
C LEU A 61 -2.86 -21.94 4.74
N GLN A 62 -3.72 -22.64 5.49
CA GLN A 62 -4.94 -23.22 4.93
C GLN A 62 -5.94 -22.15 4.44
N MET A 63 -6.03 -21.01 5.13
CA MET A 63 -6.84 -19.88 4.66
C MET A 63 -6.26 -19.32 3.35
N THR A 64 -4.96 -18.97 3.32
CA THR A 64 -4.31 -18.47 2.10
C THR A 64 -4.45 -19.42 0.91
N MET A 65 -4.35 -20.73 1.11
CA MET A 65 -4.57 -21.72 0.03
C MET A 65 -6.00 -21.75 -0.52
N ARG A 66 -6.97 -21.16 0.19
CA ARG A 66 -8.39 -21.09 -0.17
C ARG A 66 -8.87 -19.66 -0.33
N GLU A 67 -7.95 -18.73 -0.59
CA GLU A 67 -8.27 -17.30 -0.72
C GLU A 67 -9.42 -17.06 -1.72
N ASP A 68 -9.38 -17.75 -2.86
CA ASP A 68 -10.42 -17.68 -3.90
C ASP A 68 -11.83 -18.09 -3.43
N ASP A 69 -11.96 -18.85 -2.33
CA ASP A 69 -13.26 -19.25 -1.79
C ASP A 69 -13.94 -18.11 -1.01
N TYR A 70 -13.19 -17.09 -0.59
CA TYR A 70 -13.69 -16.04 0.30
C TYR A 70 -13.29 -14.60 -0.07
N VAL A 71 -12.48 -14.39 -1.11
CA VAL A 71 -12.18 -13.05 -1.67
C VAL A 71 -12.75 -12.89 -3.07
N TYR A 72 -12.97 -11.63 -3.46
CA TYR A 72 -13.19 -11.25 -4.85
C TYR A 72 -12.23 -10.12 -5.21
N LEU A 73 -11.77 -10.11 -6.46
CA LEU A 73 -10.91 -9.05 -6.96
C LEU A 73 -11.75 -7.87 -7.42
N GLN A 74 -11.45 -6.69 -6.88
CA GLN A 74 -12.02 -5.42 -7.31
C GLN A 74 -10.89 -4.50 -7.77
N THR A 75 -11.06 -3.92 -8.95
CA THR A 75 -10.10 -2.94 -9.48
C THR A 75 -10.44 -1.56 -8.95
N TYR A 76 -9.39 -0.84 -8.53
CA TYR A 76 -9.48 0.55 -8.10
C TYR A 76 -8.53 1.43 -8.92
N THR A 77 -8.90 2.68 -9.07
CA THR A 77 -8.13 3.71 -9.75
C THR A 77 -7.42 4.62 -8.74
N VAL A 78 -6.12 4.83 -8.92
CA VAL A 78 -5.31 5.64 -8.00
C VAL A 78 -4.62 6.74 -8.80
N PHE A 79 -4.94 7.98 -8.50
CA PHE A 79 -4.16 9.13 -8.95
C PHE A 79 -3.00 9.36 -7.98
N MET A 80 -1.79 9.55 -8.52
CA MET A 80 -0.60 9.90 -7.76
C MET A 80 0.09 11.11 -8.38
N GLY A 81 0.14 12.20 -7.63
CA GLY A 81 0.81 13.44 -8.02
C GLY A 81 1.95 13.79 -7.08
N THR A 82 3.02 14.38 -7.61
CA THR A 82 4.10 14.96 -6.80
C THR A 82 4.45 16.35 -7.30
N TRP A 83 4.71 17.29 -6.39
CA TRP A 83 5.13 18.64 -6.74
C TRP A 83 6.13 19.24 -5.75
N ASN A 84 7.31 19.61 -6.24
CA ASN A 84 8.21 20.52 -5.54
C ASN A 84 7.73 21.97 -5.71
N VAL A 85 7.27 22.58 -4.60
CA VAL A 85 6.63 23.90 -4.62
C VAL A 85 7.59 25.05 -4.29
N ASN A 86 8.86 24.75 -4.00
CA ASN A 86 9.91 25.73 -3.74
C ASN A 86 9.53 26.80 -2.70
N GLY A 87 8.84 26.39 -1.63
CA GLY A 87 8.38 27.25 -0.54
C GLY A 87 7.29 28.25 -0.92
N LEU A 88 6.72 28.17 -2.12
CA LEU A 88 5.70 29.11 -2.60
C LEU A 88 4.29 28.70 -2.10
N PRO A 89 3.40 29.68 -1.85
CA PRO A 89 2.00 29.40 -1.60
C PRO A 89 1.30 28.94 -2.91
N PRO A 90 0.16 28.24 -2.81
CA PRO A 90 -0.65 27.89 -3.97
C PRO A 90 -1.15 29.17 -4.67
N LYS A 91 -0.89 29.30 -5.97
CA LYS A 91 -1.28 30.50 -6.76
C LYS A 91 -2.48 30.27 -7.67
N ASP A 92 -2.61 29.06 -8.19
CA ASP A 92 -3.59 28.68 -9.21
C ASP A 92 -4.47 27.52 -8.72
N ASN A 93 -5.62 27.32 -9.37
CA ASN A 93 -6.46 26.16 -9.12
C ASN A 93 -5.71 24.88 -9.54
N LEU A 94 -5.67 23.89 -8.66
CA LEU A 94 -5.00 22.61 -8.89
C LEU A 94 -5.83 21.63 -9.74
N GLN A 95 -7.05 22.00 -10.14
CA GLN A 95 -7.96 21.15 -10.89
C GLN A 95 -7.36 20.65 -12.21
N ASP A 96 -6.68 21.49 -12.97
CA ASP A 96 -6.03 21.10 -14.23
C ASP A 96 -4.91 20.05 -14.02
N TRP A 97 -4.39 19.95 -12.80
CA TRP A 97 -3.38 18.97 -12.42
C TRP A 97 -3.98 17.70 -11.79
N LEU A 98 -4.99 17.84 -10.93
CA LEU A 98 -5.56 16.76 -10.13
C LEU A 98 -6.76 16.06 -10.80
N ALA A 99 -7.42 16.71 -11.77
CA ALA A 99 -8.61 16.22 -12.46
C ALA A 99 -8.39 16.16 -13.98
N VAL A 100 -7.24 15.61 -14.40
CA VAL A 100 -6.85 15.47 -15.82
C VAL A 100 -7.73 14.44 -16.54
N ASP A 101 -8.06 13.35 -15.86
CA ASP A 101 -8.85 12.27 -16.42
C ASP A 101 -10.35 12.59 -16.40
N PRO A 102 -11.12 12.10 -17.39
CA PRO A 102 -12.56 12.36 -17.46
C PRO A 102 -13.35 11.70 -16.31
N ASP A 103 -12.84 10.59 -15.78
CA ASP A 103 -13.45 9.82 -14.70
C ASP A 103 -12.70 10.04 -13.38
N PRO A 104 -13.41 10.24 -12.25
CA PRO A 104 -12.77 10.49 -10.97
C PRO A 104 -12.05 9.24 -10.43
N PRO A 105 -10.79 9.35 -9.99
CA PRO A 105 -10.06 8.24 -9.38
C PRO A 105 -10.64 7.84 -8.01
N ASP A 106 -10.56 6.57 -7.64
CA ASP A 106 -11.02 6.06 -6.35
C ASP A 106 -10.19 6.60 -5.17
N PHE A 107 -8.88 6.73 -5.41
CA PHE A 107 -7.92 7.30 -4.47
C PHE A 107 -7.14 8.42 -5.15
N CYS A 108 -6.90 9.51 -4.41
CA CYS A 108 -6.04 10.61 -4.83
C CYS A 108 -4.93 10.80 -3.80
N VAL A 109 -3.70 10.60 -4.22
CA VAL A 109 -2.50 10.73 -3.38
C VAL A 109 -1.65 11.86 -3.95
N VAL A 110 -1.39 12.87 -3.13
CA VAL A 110 -0.59 14.04 -3.52
C VAL A 110 0.58 14.20 -2.57
N GLY A 111 1.79 14.23 -3.12
CA GLY A 111 3.03 14.52 -2.42
C GLY A 111 3.56 15.91 -2.75
N PHE A 112 4.05 16.63 -1.75
CA PHE A 112 4.74 17.90 -1.93
C PHE A 112 6.16 17.82 -1.38
N GLN A 113 7.07 18.52 -2.04
CA GLN A 113 8.44 18.76 -1.56
C GLN A 113 8.71 20.25 -1.46
N GLU A 114 9.68 20.61 -0.60
CA GLU A 114 10.06 21.99 -0.32
C GLU A 114 8.85 22.86 0.07
N LEU A 115 7.85 22.29 0.76
CA LEU A 115 6.64 23.00 1.17
C LEU A 115 6.98 24.25 1.99
N ASP A 116 7.91 24.09 2.93
CA ASP A 116 8.43 25.17 3.75
C ASP A 116 9.95 25.13 3.80
N LEU A 117 10.57 26.22 3.35
CA LEU A 117 12.02 26.43 3.32
C LEU A 117 12.51 27.28 4.51
N SER A 118 11.61 27.65 5.41
CA SER A 118 11.93 28.42 6.61
C SER A 118 12.75 27.58 7.60
N LYS A 119 13.57 28.27 8.42
CA LYS A 119 14.37 27.58 9.45
C LYS A 119 13.48 27.03 10.57
N GLU A 120 12.34 27.69 10.77
CA GLU A 120 11.30 27.38 11.73
C GLU A 120 10.66 26.02 11.43
N ALA A 121 10.48 25.66 10.15
CA ALA A 121 9.94 24.36 9.74
C ALA A 121 10.82 23.15 10.13
N TYR A 122 12.11 23.38 10.41
CA TYR A 122 12.99 22.34 10.96
C TYR A 122 12.80 22.15 12.48
N LEU A 123 12.32 23.19 13.16
CA LEU A 123 12.17 23.22 14.62
C LEU A 123 10.74 22.92 15.06
N PHE A 124 9.75 23.29 14.25
CA PHE A 124 8.33 23.23 14.60
C PHE A 124 7.51 22.47 13.56
N ALA A 125 6.57 21.67 14.07
CA ALA A 125 5.70 20.81 13.29
C ALA A 125 4.40 21.49 12.82
N ASP A 126 4.23 22.79 13.06
CA ASP A 126 3.03 23.53 12.62
C ASP A 126 3.46 24.72 11.75
N THR A 127 2.95 24.76 10.51
CA THR A 127 3.19 25.87 9.57
C THR A 127 1.87 26.18 8.85
N PRO A 128 1.52 27.46 8.58
CA PRO A 128 0.28 27.80 7.88
C PRO A 128 0.23 27.25 6.44
N LYS A 129 1.40 26.95 5.85
CA LYS A 129 1.51 26.39 4.50
C LYS A 129 0.88 25.01 4.35
N GLU A 130 0.83 24.22 5.43
CA GLU A 130 0.17 22.92 5.41
C GLU A 130 -1.33 23.08 5.11
N GLU A 131 -2.00 23.99 5.83
CA GLU A 131 -3.42 24.26 5.67
C GLU A 131 -3.71 24.90 4.31
N GLU A 132 -2.90 25.86 3.87
CA GLU A 132 -3.03 26.50 2.55
C GLU A 132 -3.00 25.48 1.41
N TRP A 133 -2.01 24.57 1.40
CA TRP A 133 -1.89 23.55 0.36
C TRP A 133 -2.95 22.46 0.50
N LEU A 134 -3.37 22.10 1.72
CA LEU A 134 -4.48 21.18 1.93
C LEU A 134 -5.78 21.70 1.31
N GLU A 135 -6.13 22.97 1.58
CA GLU A 135 -7.34 23.58 1.00
C GLU A 135 -7.25 23.72 -0.52
N ALA A 136 -6.08 24.06 -1.06
CA ALA A 136 -5.86 24.10 -2.50
C ALA A 136 -6.05 22.72 -3.16
N VAL A 137 -5.56 21.65 -2.53
CA VAL A 137 -5.77 20.27 -3.02
C VAL A 137 -7.25 19.91 -2.95
N LYS A 138 -7.93 20.15 -1.83
CA LYS A 138 -9.38 19.89 -1.70
C LYS A 138 -10.19 20.58 -2.79
N ALA A 139 -9.86 21.84 -3.09
CA ALA A 139 -10.52 22.62 -4.13
C ALA A 139 -10.23 22.11 -5.55
N GLY A 140 -9.08 21.48 -5.78
CA GLY A 140 -8.69 20.92 -7.06
C GLY A 140 -9.14 19.47 -7.30
N LEU A 141 -9.75 18.81 -6.32
CA LEU A 141 -10.23 17.43 -6.49
C LEU A 141 -11.32 17.33 -7.57
N HIS A 142 -11.43 16.15 -8.17
CA HIS A 142 -12.32 15.90 -9.29
C HIS A 142 -13.81 16.11 -8.92
N GLU A 143 -14.47 17.10 -9.53
CA GLU A 143 -15.83 17.57 -9.17
C GLU A 143 -16.92 16.49 -9.23
N LYS A 144 -16.76 15.49 -10.11
CA LYS A 144 -17.74 14.39 -10.25
C LYS A 144 -17.76 13.39 -9.08
N ALA A 145 -16.87 13.50 -8.10
CA ALA A 145 -16.87 12.62 -6.93
C ALA A 145 -16.65 13.41 -5.64
N LYS A 146 -17.20 12.88 -4.54
CA LYS A 146 -16.93 13.39 -3.19
C LYS A 146 -15.80 12.60 -2.57
N TYR A 147 -14.83 13.32 -2.05
CA TYR A 147 -13.65 12.76 -1.42
C TYR A 147 -13.58 13.13 0.04
N LYS A 148 -13.02 12.22 0.83
CA LYS A 148 -12.72 12.45 2.23
C LYS A 148 -11.24 12.17 2.48
N MET A 149 -10.62 13.05 3.26
CA MET A 149 -9.21 12.95 3.61
C MET A 149 -9.03 11.74 4.54
N VAL A 150 -8.23 10.78 4.10
CA VAL A 150 -7.87 9.59 4.87
C VAL A 150 -6.71 9.91 5.81
N LYS A 151 -5.66 10.55 5.28
CA LYS A 151 -4.47 10.89 6.05
C LYS A 151 -3.74 12.09 5.46
N LEU A 152 -3.19 12.91 6.35
CA LEU A 152 -2.15 13.89 6.04
C LEU A 152 -0.94 13.56 6.91
N ILE A 153 0.25 13.53 6.31
CA ILE A 153 1.51 13.42 7.03
C ILE A 153 2.49 14.45 6.49
N ARG A 154 3.24 15.08 7.40
CA ARG A 154 4.25 16.08 7.06
C ARG A 154 5.53 15.86 7.84
N LEU A 155 6.66 16.06 7.18
CA LEU A 155 8.00 16.05 7.75
C LEU A 155 8.82 17.19 7.13
N VAL A 156 9.01 18.28 7.90
CA VAL A 156 9.73 19.48 7.44
C VAL A 156 9.05 20.02 6.15
N GLY A 157 9.75 20.02 5.01
CA GLY A 157 9.23 20.45 3.71
C GLY A 157 8.55 19.37 2.89
N MET A 158 8.42 18.14 3.40
CA MET A 158 7.75 17.04 2.69
C MET A 158 6.36 16.85 3.26
N MET A 159 5.35 16.80 2.40
CA MET A 159 3.96 16.54 2.79
C MET A 159 3.34 15.49 1.89
N MET A 160 2.49 14.62 2.45
CA MET A 160 1.68 13.70 1.66
C MET A 160 0.24 13.74 2.17
N ILE A 161 -0.70 13.85 1.24
CA ILE A 161 -2.13 13.85 1.52
C ILE A 161 -2.78 12.72 0.74
N VAL A 162 -3.61 11.94 1.42
CA VAL A 162 -4.37 10.84 0.84
C VAL A 162 -5.85 11.14 0.99
N PHE A 163 -6.54 11.16 -0.14
CA PHE A 163 -7.99 11.22 -0.26
C PHE A 163 -8.50 9.90 -0.84
N ALA A 164 -9.69 9.48 -0.40
CA ALA A 164 -10.44 8.41 -1.02
C ALA A 164 -11.88 8.87 -1.26
N LYS A 165 -12.54 8.30 -2.27
CA LYS A 165 -13.97 8.52 -2.48
C LYS A 165 -14.74 8.18 -1.20
N GLU A 166 -15.74 8.98 -0.87
CA GLU A 166 -16.51 8.84 0.36
C GLU A 166 -17.17 7.45 0.47
N GLU A 167 -17.65 6.90 -0.65
CA GLU A 167 -18.24 5.56 -0.76
C GLU A 167 -17.28 4.41 -0.39
N LEU A 168 -15.97 4.63 -0.42
CA LEU A 168 -14.96 3.62 -0.08
C LEU A 168 -14.54 3.65 1.40
N ILE A 169 -14.92 4.70 2.13
CA ILE A 169 -14.55 4.88 3.54
C ILE A 169 -15.67 4.41 4.49
N GLU A 170 -16.92 4.47 4.05
CA GLU A 170 -18.07 4.11 4.89
C GLU A 170 -18.42 2.62 4.85
N HIS A 171 -17.52 1.74 5.34
CA HIS A 171 -17.81 0.32 5.61
C HIS A 171 -17.31 -0.10 7.00
#